data_AF-A0A923TBY3-F1
#
_entry.id   AF-A0A923TBY3-F1
#
_cell.length_a   1.000
_cell.length_b   1.000
_cell.length_c   1.000
_cell.angle_alpha   90.00
_cell.angle_beta   90.00
_cell.angle_gamma   90.00
#
_symmetry.space_group_name_H-M   'P 1'
#
loop_
_entity.id
_entity.type
_entity.pdbx_description
1 polymer ?
#
loop_
_entity_poly.entity_id
_entity_poly.type
_entity_poly.pdbx_seq_one_letter_code
_entity_poly.pdbx_strand_id
1 'polypeptide(L)'
;MKQRLLIAILTAAVFALGYFSGAWVERTRPVPAPPAPLMAEFSSKRAPAPGDARVPASARTPLNRAQLAAEIERLRPQIESYRQRIETIDADFDRDLAPLLTPHHWATYSAAQKSRAERVKKNAAELAAAVEPFTDDQIDQLRQRSLYGVLWMVAPSMKQDFLIKDLKIDAAQQAKTKELLRARREKFLAIVDSVPPPSIMLSRLAPAAQRIGTDPKKPE
;
A
#
# COMPACT_ATOMS: atom_id res chain seq x y z
N MET A 1 -15.71 -56.46 -48.34
CA MET A 1 -16.27 -55.86 -47.10
C MET A 1 -15.46 -56.18 -45.84
N LYS A 2 -14.99 -57.42 -45.66
CA LYS A 2 -14.23 -57.86 -44.46
C LYS A 2 -12.96 -57.04 -44.15
N GLN A 3 -12.20 -56.64 -45.17
CA GLN A 3 -10.95 -55.88 -44.98
C GLN A 3 -11.17 -54.44 -44.50
N ARG A 4 -12.25 -53.78 -44.99
CA ARG A 4 -12.61 -52.42 -44.54
C ARG A 4 -13.11 -52.42 -43.09
N LEU A 5 -13.81 -53.48 -42.68
CA LEU A 5 -14.24 -53.68 -41.29
C LEU A 5 -13.04 -53.91 -40.36
N LEU A 6 -12.06 -54.71 -40.79
CA LEU A 6 -10.82 -54.96 -40.04
C LEU A 6 -10.03 -53.68 -39.81
N ILE A 7 -9.91 -52.83 -40.83
CA ILE A 7 -9.25 -51.53 -40.71
C ILE A 7 -10.00 -50.63 -39.72
N ALA A 8 -11.33 -50.54 -39.82
CA ALA A 8 -12.12 -49.71 -38.91
C ALA A 8 -12.00 -50.14 -37.44
N ILE A 9 -12.00 -51.45 -37.17
CA ILE A 9 -11.82 -51.99 -35.81
C ILE A 9 -10.41 -51.71 -35.29
N LEU A 10 -9.39 -51.87 -36.13
CA LEU A 10 -8.01 -51.66 -35.72
C LEU A 10 -7.74 -50.17 -35.41
N THR A 11 -8.30 -49.25 -36.20
CA THR A 11 -8.23 -47.82 -35.91
C THR A 11 -8.92 -47.45 -34.60
N ALA A 12 -10.11 -48.02 -34.35
CA ALA A 12 -10.82 -47.80 -33.08
C ALA A 12 -10.05 -48.36 -31.88
N ALA A 13 -9.39 -49.52 -32.04
CA ALA A 13 -8.57 -50.13 -30.99
C ALA A 13 -7.33 -49.27 -30.66
N VAL A 14 -6.64 -48.73 -31.67
CA VAL A 14 -5.49 -47.83 -31.47
C VAL A 14 -5.93 -46.54 -30.77
N PHE A 15 -7.07 -45.97 -31.17
CA PHE A 15 -7.62 -44.77 -30.53
C PHE A 15 -8.02 -45.02 -29.07
N ALA A 16 -8.65 -46.16 -28.79
CA ALA A 16 -9.01 -46.57 -27.44
C ALA A 16 -7.75 -46.77 -26.57
N LEU A 17 -6.71 -47.44 -27.09
CA LEU A 17 -5.45 -47.61 -26.37
C LEU A 17 -4.80 -46.26 -26.02
N GLY A 18 -4.80 -45.30 -26.95
CA GLY A 18 -4.31 -43.94 -26.71
C GLY A 18 -5.13 -43.19 -25.66
N TYR A 19 -6.45 -43.30 -25.71
CA TYR A 19 -7.35 -42.64 -24.75
C TYR A 19 -7.19 -43.20 -23.32
N PHE A 20 -7.15 -44.54 -23.17
CA PHE A 20 -7.01 -45.17 -21.86
C PHE A 20 -5.62 -44.97 -21.26
N SER A 21 -4.55 -44.95 -22.07
CA SER A 21 -3.21 -44.62 -21.59
C SER A 21 -3.10 -43.16 -21.12
N GLY A 22 -3.70 -42.21 -21.83
CA GLY A 22 -3.79 -40.80 -21.40
C GLY A 22 -4.55 -40.64 -20.08
N ALA A 23 -5.72 -41.25 -19.96
CA ALA A 23 -6.55 -41.18 -18.74
C ALA A 23 -5.86 -41.80 -17.51
N TRP A 24 -4.98 -42.79 -17.68
CA TRP A 24 -4.23 -43.42 -16.58
C TRP A 24 -3.05 -42.55 -16.12
N VAL A 25 -2.41 -41.81 -17.04
CA VAL A 25 -1.33 -40.86 -16.73
C VAL A 25 -1.86 -39.61 -16.02
N GLU A 26 -3.05 -39.13 -16.38
CA GLU A 26 -3.68 -37.99 -15.71
C GLU A 26 -4.11 -38.30 -14.27
N ARG A 27 -4.51 -39.55 -13.99
CA ARG A 27 -4.95 -39.98 -12.65
C ARG A 27 -3.80 -40.12 -11.63
N THR A 28 -2.55 -40.21 -12.09
CA THR A 28 -1.37 -40.50 -11.27
C THR A 28 -0.40 -39.31 -11.16
N ARG A 29 -0.63 -38.22 -11.89
CA ARG A 29 0.14 -36.98 -11.75
C ARG A 29 -0.60 -35.99 -10.86
N PRO A 30 -0.06 -35.60 -9.69
CA PRO A 30 -0.55 -34.41 -9.02
C PRO A 30 -0.34 -33.24 -9.99
N VAL A 31 -1.43 -32.68 -10.51
CA VAL A 31 -1.38 -31.52 -11.39
C VAL A 31 -0.63 -30.43 -10.63
N PRO A 32 0.50 -29.90 -11.15
CA PRO A 32 1.17 -28.80 -10.49
C PRO A 32 0.16 -27.65 -10.39
N ALA A 33 0.15 -26.97 -9.24
CA ALA A 33 -0.76 -25.85 -9.02
C ALA A 33 -0.71 -24.92 -10.24
N PRO A 34 -1.87 -24.42 -10.72
CA PRO A 34 -1.89 -23.55 -11.88
C PRO A 34 -0.92 -22.39 -11.67
N PRO A 35 -0.18 -21.96 -12.70
CA PRO A 35 0.72 -20.82 -12.58
C PRO A 35 -0.07 -19.66 -12.01
N ALA A 36 0.48 -19.04 -10.96
CA ALA A 36 -0.19 -17.97 -10.26
C ALA A 36 -0.62 -16.89 -11.27
N PRO A 37 -1.87 -16.39 -11.22
CA PRO A 37 -2.31 -15.35 -12.14
C PRO A 37 -1.40 -14.13 -12.00
N LEU A 38 -1.09 -13.48 -13.13
CA LEU A 38 -0.36 -12.21 -13.16
C LEU A 38 -0.91 -11.27 -12.08
N MET A 39 -0.05 -10.80 -11.16
CA MET A 39 -0.36 -9.96 -9.98
C MET A 39 -0.86 -10.68 -8.70
N ALA A 40 -0.92 -12.02 -8.67
CA ALA A 40 -1.23 -12.77 -7.43
C ALA A 40 -0.28 -12.42 -6.26
N GLU A 41 0.93 -11.98 -6.59
CA GLU A 41 2.02 -11.60 -5.68
C GLU A 41 1.71 -10.35 -4.86
N PHE A 42 0.78 -9.51 -5.31
CA PHE A 42 0.36 -8.27 -4.64
C PHE A 42 -0.97 -8.39 -3.90
N SER A 43 -1.64 -9.56 -3.98
CA SER A 43 -2.86 -9.80 -3.23
C SER A 43 -2.52 -10.04 -1.76
N SER A 44 -3.05 -9.19 -0.88
CA SER A 44 -2.89 -9.29 0.58
C SER A 44 -3.54 -10.55 1.19
N LYS A 45 -4.17 -11.39 0.37
CA LYS A 45 -4.71 -12.71 0.74
C LYS A 45 -3.82 -13.83 0.17
N ARG A 46 -2.54 -13.86 0.52
CA ARG A 46 -1.68 -15.03 0.29
C ARG A 46 -2.12 -16.14 1.24
N ALA A 47 -2.67 -17.23 0.72
CA ALA A 47 -2.66 -18.50 1.44
C ALA A 47 -1.18 -18.92 1.55
N PRO A 48 -0.66 -19.27 2.74
CA PRO A 48 0.76 -19.54 2.92
C PRO A 48 1.17 -20.73 2.05
N ALA A 49 2.19 -20.55 1.21
CA ALA A 49 2.80 -21.64 0.47
C ALA A 49 3.56 -22.56 1.46
N PRO A 50 3.60 -23.88 1.24
CA PRO A 50 4.41 -24.77 2.05
C PRO A 50 5.89 -24.48 1.76
N GLY A 51 6.52 -23.66 2.61
CA GLY A 51 7.90 -23.20 2.45
C GLY A 51 8.11 -21.71 2.77
N ASP A 52 7.06 -20.89 2.70
CA ASP A 52 7.10 -19.53 3.25
C ASP A 52 6.85 -19.58 4.75
N ALA A 53 7.86 -20.01 5.50
CA ALA A 53 7.95 -19.59 6.88
C ALA A 53 8.08 -18.06 6.85
N ARG A 54 6.95 -17.34 7.01
CA ARG A 54 7.00 -15.99 7.60
C ARG A 54 7.97 -16.12 8.76
N VAL A 55 9.07 -15.38 8.72
CA VAL A 55 9.99 -15.29 9.86
C VAL A 55 9.10 -15.17 11.09
N PRO A 56 9.10 -16.19 11.98
CA PRO A 56 8.17 -16.19 13.09
C PRO A 56 8.40 -14.90 13.85
N ALA A 57 7.35 -14.30 14.41
CA ALA A 57 7.47 -13.03 15.14
C ALA A 57 8.58 -13.09 16.22
N SER A 58 8.92 -14.30 16.70
CA SER A 58 10.02 -14.61 17.60
C SER A 58 11.45 -14.43 17.04
N ALA A 59 11.63 -14.28 15.73
CA ALA A 59 12.93 -14.06 15.08
C ALA A 59 13.14 -12.62 14.61
N ARG A 60 12.20 -11.71 14.91
CA ARG A 60 12.41 -10.27 14.75
C ARG A 60 13.15 -9.75 15.97
N THR A 61 14.12 -8.85 15.77
CA THR A 61 14.78 -8.14 16.87
C THR A 61 13.71 -7.51 17.75
N PRO A 62 13.70 -7.80 19.07
CA PRO A 62 12.68 -7.26 19.96
C PRO A 62 12.73 -5.73 19.92
N LEU A 63 11.57 -5.12 19.66
CA LEU A 63 11.45 -3.68 19.57
C LEU A 63 11.68 -3.07 20.96
N ASN A 64 12.67 -2.18 21.10
CA ASN A 64 12.85 -1.46 22.35
C ASN A 64 11.82 -0.32 22.46
N ARG A 65 10.65 -0.65 23.02
CA ARG A 65 9.50 0.25 23.14
C ARG A 65 9.78 1.48 24.01
N ALA A 66 10.54 1.32 25.09
CA ALA A 66 10.92 2.42 25.97
C ALA A 66 11.82 3.43 25.25
N GLN A 67 12.82 2.94 24.49
CA GLN A 67 13.67 3.79 23.65
C GLN A 67 12.86 4.48 22.55
N LEU A 68 11.93 3.78 21.91
CA LEU A 68 11.06 4.34 20.87
C LEU A 68 10.17 5.46 21.42
N ALA A 69 9.55 5.26 22.59
CA ALA A 69 8.75 6.30 23.24
C ALA A 69 9.61 7.53 23.59
N ALA A 70 10.80 7.34 24.16
CA ALA A 70 11.74 8.42 24.47
C ALA A 70 12.21 9.16 23.21
N GLU A 71 12.45 8.44 22.11
CA GLU A 71 12.83 9.05 20.83
C GLU A 71 11.69 9.90 20.25
N ILE A 72 10.44 9.44 20.35
CA ILE A 72 9.27 10.20 19.92
C ILE A 72 9.12 11.49 20.74
N GLU A 73 9.27 11.43 22.06
CA GLU A 73 9.23 12.62 22.92
C GLU A 73 10.33 13.62 22.53
N ARG A 74 11.55 13.13 22.33
CA ARG A 74 12.71 13.95 21.93
C ARG A 74 12.51 14.62 20.58
N LEU A 75 11.93 13.90 19.61
CA LEU A 75 11.74 14.38 18.24
C LEU A 75 10.40 15.08 18.01
N ARG A 76 9.51 15.17 19.02
CA ARG A 76 8.20 15.81 18.93
C ARG A 76 8.21 17.18 18.23
N PRO A 77 9.07 18.16 18.59
CA PRO A 77 9.06 19.45 17.90
C PRO A 77 9.43 19.34 16.41
N GLN A 78 10.32 18.42 16.06
CA GLN A 78 10.71 18.19 14.66
C GLN A 78 9.60 17.50 13.87
N ILE A 79 8.89 16.56 14.51
CA ILE A 79 7.72 15.88 13.96
C ILE A 79 6.59 16.88 13.67
N GLU A 80 6.32 17.79 14.61
CA GLU A 80 5.29 18.83 14.45
C GLU A 80 5.67 19.83 13.36
N SER A 81 6.92 20.32 13.37
CA SER A 81 7.44 21.18 12.29
C SER A 81 7.34 20.49 10.93
N TYR A 82 7.71 19.22 10.84
CA TYR A 82 7.56 18.45 9.60
C TYR A 82 6.10 18.42 9.14
N ARG A 83 5.16 18.08 10.02
CA ARG A 83 3.72 18.03 9.70
C ARG A 83 3.19 19.36 9.19
N GLN A 84 3.51 20.46 9.87
CA GLN A 84 3.09 21.81 9.45
C GLN A 84 3.64 22.19 8.08
N ARG A 85 4.92 21.86 7.80
CA ARG A 85 5.52 22.13 6.49
C ARG A 85 4.87 21.31 5.37
N ILE A 86 4.49 20.06 5.64
CA ILE A 86 3.73 19.23 4.68
C ILE A 86 2.34 19.82 4.42
N GLU A 87 1.62 20.22 5.47
CA GLU A 87 0.31 20.87 5.34
C GLU A 87 0.41 22.16 4.52
N THR A 88 1.48 22.93 4.71
CA THR A 88 1.76 24.15 3.93
C THR A 88 1.98 23.83 2.45
N ILE A 89 2.78 22.81 2.13
CA ILE A 89 3.01 22.37 0.75
C ILE A 89 1.71 21.92 0.08
N ASP A 90 0.85 21.22 0.81
CA ASP A 90 -0.43 20.75 0.29
C ASP A 90 -1.40 21.92 0.06
N ALA A 91 -1.45 22.88 0.98
CA ALA A 91 -2.26 24.10 0.84
C ALA A 91 -1.79 24.98 -0.34
N ASP A 92 -0.46 25.13 -0.51
CA ASP A 92 0.13 25.81 -1.65
C ASP A 92 -0.29 25.16 -2.97
N PHE A 93 -0.18 23.83 -3.05
CA PHE A 93 -0.59 23.08 -4.23
C PHE A 93 -2.08 23.26 -4.54
N ASP A 94 -2.94 23.18 -3.52
CA ASP A 94 -4.39 23.34 -3.69
C ASP A 94 -4.75 24.76 -4.17
N ARG A 95 -4.08 25.79 -3.64
CA ARG A 95 -4.22 27.18 -4.09
C ARG A 95 -3.82 27.33 -5.55
N ASP A 96 -2.67 26.79 -5.93
CA ASP A 96 -2.10 26.96 -7.28
C ASP A 96 -2.85 26.10 -8.32
N LEU A 97 -3.46 24.99 -7.89
CA LEU A 97 -4.31 24.12 -8.73
C LEU A 97 -5.69 24.74 -9.00
N ALA A 98 -6.27 25.45 -8.02
CA ALA A 98 -7.61 26.03 -8.12
C ALA A 98 -7.88 26.82 -9.42
N PRO A 99 -7.01 27.75 -9.88
CA PRO A 99 -7.26 28.51 -11.12
C PRO A 99 -7.15 27.67 -12.40
N LEU A 100 -6.56 26.46 -12.34
CA LEU A 100 -6.43 25.57 -13.48
C LEU A 100 -7.70 24.73 -13.71
N LEU A 101 -8.52 24.59 -12.68
CA LEU A 101 -9.71 23.74 -12.70
C LEU A 101 -10.95 24.54 -13.06
N THR A 102 -11.88 23.89 -13.77
CA THR A 102 -13.22 24.42 -13.93
C THR A 102 -13.96 24.40 -12.59
N PRO A 103 -15.01 25.22 -12.38
CA PRO A 103 -15.80 25.19 -11.15
C PRO A 103 -16.34 23.79 -10.81
N HIS A 104 -16.72 23.02 -11.84
CA HIS A 104 -17.15 21.64 -11.67
C HIS A 104 -16.02 20.74 -11.16
N HIS A 105 -14.83 20.77 -11.80
CA HIS A 105 -13.68 19.97 -11.35
C HIS A 105 -13.24 20.37 -9.94
N TRP A 106 -13.28 21.66 -9.61
CA TRP A 106 -12.99 22.15 -8.27
C TRP A 106 -13.96 21.62 -7.20
N ALA A 107 -15.26 21.57 -7.52
CA ALA A 107 -16.26 21.00 -6.61
C ALA A 107 -15.98 19.51 -6.32
N THR A 108 -15.67 18.71 -7.35
CA THR A 108 -15.29 17.30 -7.19
C THR A 108 -14.01 17.15 -6.37
N TYR A 109 -12.98 17.93 -6.69
CA TYR A 109 -11.69 17.90 -6.00
C TYR A 109 -11.82 18.25 -4.50
N SER A 110 -12.47 19.38 -4.21
CA SER A 110 -12.64 19.87 -2.84
C SER A 110 -13.53 18.95 -2.00
N ALA A 111 -14.55 18.31 -2.59
CA ALA A 111 -15.35 17.30 -1.90
C ALA A 111 -14.51 16.05 -1.54
N ALA A 112 -13.68 15.56 -2.47
CA ALA A 112 -12.78 14.45 -2.20
C ALA A 112 -11.75 14.78 -1.10
N GLN A 113 -11.20 16.00 -1.12
CA GLN A 113 -10.27 16.48 -0.10
C GLN A 113 -10.93 16.58 1.28
N LYS A 114 -12.14 17.13 1.37
CA LYS A 114 -12.92 17.17 2.62
C LYS A 114 -13.18 15.77 3.16
N SER A 115 -13.66 14.86 2.32
CA SER A 115 -13.92 13.47 2.71
C SER A 115 -12.66 12.77 3.24
N ARG A 116 -11.51 13.00 2.59
CA ARG A 116 -10.22 12.47 3.04
C ARG A 116 -9.79 13.08 4.38
N ALA A 117 -9.91 14.40 4.55
CA ALA A 117 -9.55 15.09 5.79
C ALA A 117 -10.40 14.58 6.97
N GLU A 118 -11.70 14.42 6.78
CA GLU A 118 -12.60 13.88 7.81
C GLU A 118 -12.26 12.44 8.17
N ARG A 119 -11.94 11.59 7.18
CA ARG A 119 -11.46 10.21 7.44
C ARG A 119 -10.15 10.22 8.23
N VAL A 120 -9.22 11.11 7.92
CA VAL A 120 -7.93 11.21 8.64
C VAL A 120 -8.16 11.67 10.09
N LYS A 121 -8.99 12.70 10.30
CA LYS A 121 -9.36 13.18 11.64
C LYS A 121 -10.03 12.09 12.46
N LYS A 122 -11.02 11.39 11.87
CA LYS A 122 -11.70 10.26 12.51
C LYS A 122 -10.72 9.18 12.93
N ASN A 123 -9.87 8.71 12.01
CA ASN A 123 -8.87 7.68 12.32
C ASN A 123 -7.88 8.15 13.39
N ALA A 124 -7.48 9.42 13.40
CA ALA A 124 -6.59 9.98 14.41
C ALA A 124 -7.26 10.06 15.78
N ALA A 125 -8.53 10.45 15.83
CA ALA A 125 -9.33 10.49 17.05
C ALA A 125 -9.55 9.09 17.63
N GLU A 126 -9.89 8.11 16.78
CA GLU A 126 -9.99 6.69 17.19
C GLU A 126 -8.66 6.17 17.73
N LEU A 127 -7.54 6.51 17.08
CA LEU A 127 -6.20 6.13 17.54
C LEU A 127 -5.86 6.75 18.90
N ALA A 128 -6.25 8.00 19.14
CA ALA A 128 -6.00 8.71 20.39
C ALA A 128 -6.93 8.24 21.53
N ALA A 129 -8.17 7.86 21.22
CA ALA A 129 -9.16 7.42 22.20
C ALA A 129 -8.96 5.97 22.67
N ALA A 130 -8.27 5.13 21.90
CA ALA A 130 -8.01 3.75 22.27
C ALA A 130 -6.97 3.66 23.41
N VAL A 131 -7.32 2.90 24.45
CA VAL A 131 -6.51 2.72 25.67
C VAL A 131 -5.50 1.57 25.54
N GLU A 132 -5.77 0.62 24.64
CA GLU A 132 -4.98 -0.59 24.48
C GLU A 132 -3.55 -0.28 23.99
N PRO A 133 -2.50 -0.85 24.62
CA PRO A 133 -1.13 -0.71 24.13
C PRO A 133 -0.98 -1.26 22.71
N PHE A 134 -0.07 -0.69 21.94
CA PHE A 134 0.20 -1.22 20.61
C PHE A 134 0.89 -2.59 20.67
N THR A 135 0.53 -3.46 19.72
CA THR A 135 1.35 -4.64 19.40
C THR A 135 2.57 -4.22 18.57
N ASP A 136 3.63 -5.03 18.55
CA ASP A 136 4.82 -4.71 17.75
C ASP A 136 4.48 -4.61 16.26
N ASP A 137 3.58 -5.46 15.77
CA ASP A 137 3.08 -5.41 14.38
C ASP A 137 2.36 -4.09 14.08
N GLN A 138 1.56 -3.57 15.02
CA GLN A 138 0.89 -2.28 14.86
C GLN A 138 1.89 -1.13 14.82
N ILE A 139 2.94 -1.17 15.66
CA ILE A 139 4.00 -0.17 15.67
C ILE A 139 4.72 -0.16 14.32
N ASP A 140 5.14 -1.32 13.82
CA ASP A 140 5.82 -1.42 12.53
C ASP A 140 4.92 -1.00 11.37
N GLN A 141 3.63 -1.36 11.40
CA GLN A 141 2.67 -0.93 10.40
C GLN A 141 2.52 0.59 10.37
N LEU A 142 2.46 1.24 11.54
CA LEU A 142 2.35 2.70 11.63
C LEU A 142 3.62 3.40 11.11
N ARG A 143 4.81 2.85 11.39
CA ARG A 143 6.09 3.34 10.85
C ARG A 143 6.13 3.26 9.32
N GLN A 144 5.74 2.12 8.76
CA GLN A 144 5.69 1.91 7.31
C GLN A 144 4.65 2.80 6.62
N ARG A 145 3.46 2.96 7.23
CA ARG A 145 2.40 3.82 6.70
C ARG A 145 2.81 5.29 6.62
N SER A 146 3.69 5.77 7.51
CA SER A 146 4.26 7.11 7.41
C SER A 146 5.06 7.28 6.11
N LEU A 147 5.84 6.27 5.72
CA LEU A 147 6.63 6.27 4.49
C LEU A 147 5.75 6.18 3.23
N TYR A 148 4.60 5.52 3.30
CA TYR A 148 3.67 5.49 2.16
C TYR A 148 3.16 6.90 1.80
N GLY A 149 2.97 7.78 2.79
CA GLY A 149 2.63 9.19 2.53
C GLY A 149 3.72 9.93 1.74
N VAL A 150 5.00 9.66 2.06
CA VAL A 150 6.16 10.22 1.37
C VAL A 150 6.18 9.83 -0.10
N LEU A 151 5.83 8.59 -0.43
CA LEU A 151 5.77 8.12 -1.82
C LEU A 151 4.87 9.02 -2.69
N TRP A 152 3.72 9.46 -2.16
CA TRP A 152 2.80 10.37 -2.86
C TRP A 152 3.31 11.81 -3.01
N MET A 153 4.36 12.18 -2.29
CA MET A 153 5.07 13.46 -2.45
C MET A 153 6.23 13.33 -3.45
N VAL A 154 6.93 12.20 -3.43
CA VAL A 154 8.14 11.96 -4.22
C VAL A 154 7.82 11.51 -5.64
N ALA A 155 6.68 10.86 -5.87
CA ALA A 155 6.25 10.36 -7.18
C ALA A 155 5.10 11.22 -7.75
N PRO A 156 5.38 12.34 -8.45
CA PRO A 156 4.39 13.18 -9.11
C PRO A 156 3.42 12.43 -10.01
N SER A 157 3.89 11.39 -10.72
CA SER A 157 3.07 10.59 -11.64
C SER A 157 1.84 9.98 -10.95
N MET A 158 2.00 9.44 -9.74
CA MET A 158 0.89 8.80 -9.02
C MET A 158 -0.25 9.77 -8.75
N LYS A 159 0.07 11.00 -8.29
CA LYS A 159 -0.94 12.03 -8.03
C LYS A 159 -1.51 12.54 -9.35
N GLN A 160 -0.68 12.72 -10.38
CA GLN A 160 -1.12 13.13 -11.72
C GLN A 160 -2.16 12.15 -12.30
N ASP A 161 -1.88 10.86 -12.27
CA ASP A 161 -2.77 9.82 -12.80
C ASP A 161 -4.13 9.83 -12.07
N PHE A 162 -4.10 10.05 -10.75
CA PHE A 162 -5.30 10.20 -9.94
C PHE A 162 -6.10 11.45 -10.32
N LEU A 163 -5.44 12.60 -10.51
CA LEU A 163 -6.10 13.84 -10.93
C LEU A 163 -6.70 13.72 -12.34
N ILE A 164 -6.01 13.06 -13.27
CA ILE A 164 -6.53 12.77 -14.60
C ILE A 164 -7.77 11.88 -14.52
N LYS A 165 -7.70 10.80 -13.73
CA LYS A 165 -8.81 9.87 -13.56
C LYS A 165 -10.03 10.53 -12.94
N ASP A 166 -9.85 11.29 -11.87
CA ASP A 166 -10.95 11.82 -11.06
C ASP A 166 -11.53 13.10 -11.64
N LEU A 167 -10.69 13.98 -12.20
CA LEU A 167 -11.11 15.30 -12.68
C LEU A 167 -11.23 15.36 -14.21
N LYS A 168 -10.77 14.33 -14.94
CA LYS A 168 -10.80 14.27 -16.42
C LYS A 168 -10.27 15.55 -17.07
N ILE A 169 -9.18 16.08 -16.52
CA ILE A 169 -8.53 17.30 -16.97
C ILE A 169 -7.94 17.13 -18.39
N ASP A 170 -7.99 18.20 -19.18
CA ASP A 170 -7.50 18.21 -20.56
C ASP A 170 -5.97 18.22 -20.67
N ALA A 171 -5.43 18.10 -21.88
CA ALA A 171 -3.98 18.02 -22.11
C ALA A 171 -3.21 19.27 -21.64
N ALA A 172 -3.81 20.46 -21.76
CA ALA A 172 -3.17 21.72 -21.33
C ALA A 172 -3.17 21.83 -19.80
N GLN A 173 -4.26 21.45 -19.14
CA GLN A 173 -4.37 21.35 -17.69
C GLN A 173 -3.43 20.28 -17.13
N GLN A 174 -3.28 19.15 -17.82
CA GLN A 174 -2.36 18.08 -17.43
C GLN A 174 -0.91 18.57 -17.41
N ALA A 175 -0.46 19.29 -18.43
CA ALA A 175 0.89 19.85 -18.49
C ALA A 175 1.16 20.78 -17.30
N LYS A 176 0.25 21.72 -17.02
CA LYS A 176 0.37 22.65 -15.89
C LYS A 176 0.32 21.94 -14.53
N THR A 177 -0.56 20.95 -14.38
CA THR A 177 -0.65 20.14 -13.14
C THR A 177 0.64 19.37 -12.89
N LYS A 178 1.28 18.84 -13.94
CA LYS A 178 2.56 18.15 -13.84
C LYS A 178 3.69 19.06 -13.35
N GLU A 179 3.71 20.32 -13.79
CA GLU A 179 4.64 21.33 -13.32
C GLU A 179 4.42 21.65 -11.83
N LEU A 180 3.17 21.87 -11.42
CA LEU A 180 2.83 22.08 -10.01
C LEU A 180 3.25 20.89 -9.13
N LEU A 181 3.05 19.65 -9.59
CA LEU A 181 3.47 18.46 -8.85
C LEU A 181 5.00 18.33 -8.77
N ARG A 182 5.74 18.79 -9.79
CA ARG A 182 7.20 18.86 -9.73
C ARG A 182 7.66 19.89 -8.71
N ALA A 183 7.10 21.09 -8.71
CA ALA A 183 7.42 22.13 -7.73
C ALA A 183 7.07 21.67 -6.29
N ARG A 184 5.92 21.00 -6.12
CA ARG A 184 5.51 20.38 -4.85
C ARG A 184 6.55 19.36 -4.37
N ARG A 185 7.05 18.51 -5.28
CA ARG A 185 8.10 17.52 -4.97
C ARG A 185 9.40 18.20 -4.56
N GLU A 186 9.84 19.23 -5.26
CA GLU A 186 11.08 19.96 -4.93
C GLU A 186 11.03 20.58 -3.55
N LYS A 187 9.91 21.24 -3.20
CA LYS A 187 9.67 21.75 -1.84
C LYS A 187 9.71 20.62 -0.80
N PHE A 188 9.14 19.46 -1.11
CA PHE A 188 9.17 18.30 -0.22
C PHE A 188 10.58 17.75 -0.02
N LEU A 189 11.37 17.61 -1.08
CA LEU A 189 12.75 17.13 -1.00
C LEU A 189 13.60 18.06 -0.14
N ALA A 190 13.45 19.38 -0.28
CA ALA A 190 14.13 20.34 0.59
C ALA A 190 13.78 20.16 2.08
N ILE A 191 12.55 19.75 2.40
CA ILE A 191 12.19 19.40 3.78
C ILE A 191 12.93 18.14 4.21
N VAL A 192 12.89 17.08 3.40
CA VAL A 192 13.54 15.79 3.72
C VAL A 192 15.04 15.97 3.93
N ASP A 193 15.69 16.79 3.11
CA ASP A 193 17.12 17.09 3.24
C ASP A 193 17.44 17.85 4.55
N SER A 194 16.47 18.60 5.08
CA SER A 194 16.61 19.39 6.31
C SER A 194 16.13 18.68 7.58
N VAL A 195 15.44 17.55 7.46
CA VAL A 195 14.75 16.88 8.58
C VAL A 195 15.25 15.45 8.74
N PRO A 196 15.64 15.02 9.95
CA PRO A 196 16.17 13.67 10.14
C PRO A 196 15.11 12.60 9.85
N PRO A 197 15.44 11.51 9.12
CA PRO A 197 14.50 10.46 8.72
C PRO A 197 13.61 9.85 9.82
N PRO A 198 14.08 9.69 11.08
CA PRO A 198 13.24 9.17 12.16
C PRO A 198 11.98 9.99 12.39
N SER A 199 12.03 11.32 12.28
CA SER A 199 10.84 12.16 12.51
C SER A 199 9.73 11.92 11.49
N ILE A 200 10.09 11.57 10.24
CA ILE A 200 9.14 11.20 9.19
C ILE A 200 8.43 9.88 9.56
N MET A 201 9.20 8.86 9.93
CA MET A 201 8.67 7.53 10.29
C MET A 201 7.76 7.58 11.53
N LEU A 202 8.14 8.42 12.50
CA LEU A 202 7.46 8.55 13.78
C LEU A 202 6.24 9.48 13.75
N SER A 203 6.03 10.22 12.66
CA SER A 203 4.95 11.21 12.55
C SER A 203 3.54 10.68 12.84
N ARG A 204 3.25 9.43 12.50
CA ARG A 204 1.97 8.75 12.78
C ARG A 204 1.90 8.08 14.15
N LEU A 205 3.05 7.79 14.77
CA LEU A 205 3.14 7.22 16.11
C LEU A 205 3.08 8.30 17.19
N ALA A 206 3.60 9.49 16.91
CA ALA A 206 3.71 10.58 17.87
C ALA A 206 2.40 10.97 18.60
N PRO A 207 1.22 11.02 17.93
CA PRO A 207 -0.04 11.34 18.61
C PRO A 207 -0.47 10.29 19.64
N ALA A 208 0.07 9.07 19.56
CA ALA A 208 -0.28 7.93 20.39
C ALA A 208 0.93 7.37 21.14
N ALA A 209 1.95 8.20 21.41
CA ALA A 209 3.21 7.81 22.03
C ALA A 209 3.02 7.10 23.38
N GLN A 210 2.01 7.49 24.15
CA GLN A 210 1.64 6.92 25.45
C GLN A 210 1.28 5.43 25.37
N ARG A 211 0.83 4.94 24.20
CA ARG A 211 0.43 3.54 23.98
C ARG A 211 1.59 2.62 23.59
N ILE A 212 2.79 3.18 23.42
CA ILE A 212 4.00 2.45 23.04
C ILE A 212 4.73 1.94 24.28
N GLY A 213 4.75 2.73 25.36
CA GLY A 213 5.54 2.45 26.57
C GLY A 213 5.04 1.31 27.44
N THR A 214 3.84 0.78 27.18
CA THR A 214 3.24 -0.33 27.91
C THR A 214 3.32 -1.62 27.10
N ASP A 215 3.73 -2.71 27.75
CA ASP A 215 3.71 -4.03 27.14
C ASP A 215 2.26 -4.49 26.89
N PRO A 216 1.98 -5.20 25.78
CA PRO A 216 0.65 -5.73 25.56
C PRO A 216 0.40 -6.82 26.59
N LYS A 217 -0.83 -6.92 27.12
CA LYS A 217 -1.21 -8.07 27.93
C LYS A 217 -0.95 -9.34 27.10
N LYS A 218 -0.11 -10.25 27.59
CA LYS A 218 0.06 -11.57 26.96
C LYS A 218 -1.31 -12.25 26.90
N PRO A 219 -1.71 -12.84 25.75
CA PRO A 219 -2.90 -13.67 25.72
C PRO A 219 -2.67 -14.87 26.65
N GLU A 220 -3.65 -15.13 27.53
CA GLU A 220 -3.73 -16.35 28.36
C GLU A 220 -3.95 -17.60 27.50
#